data_AF-A0A4R8VEH6-F1
#
_entry.id   AF-A0A4R8VEH6-F1
#
_cell.length_a   1.000
_cell.length_b   1.000
_cell.length_c   1.000
_cell.angle_alpha   90.00
_cell.angle_beta   90.00
_cell.angle_gamma   90.00
#
_symmetry.space_group_name_H-M   'P 1'
#
loop_
_entity.id
_entity.type
_entity.pdbx_description
1 polymer ?
#
loop_
_entity_poly.entity_id
_entity_poly.type
_entity_poly.pdbx_seq_one_letter_code
_entity_poly.pdbx_strand_id
1 'polypeptide(L)'
;MTAQRTFALESIALVTASSDRTASGPILELNGTGTAPESLELVGPRLRMPGSVEPNAGEPGPHAGDTGSRTWRARVPLCTSRWGGPALPPPSGMYRFVADGAILDAAPPESAPASTVLPAPQLVAGLFRIAFRTTDAGMTVVFTPPLADDELGSENQARLEARYRSAPSAPEDAAFFESFYGQNASCNPLALDRALVRARPDTVRYWAVADASVAVPDGAIAVIEGSAAWWDARANARLIVINDWLRNRFHKRRHQTVVQTWHGTMLKKLALSRRRPGIRPALATLRERSRWDILLAQNEYAARIFRRAYAYLGPIWEEGYPRDDILVTGDAMAIRARLGIPNDVHVLLYAPTWRDDHPDRVDHLDVARFTEQLGPGYVTLIRGHSRTIQPGEDVRAGGVIDVTSYPDVSELFLAADALITDYSSVMFDFSVTGKPIYFFTPDLDRYRQVLRGFYFDLLAVAPGPVVQDPAELVRLVRDPDAVQDEFAARYAAWRERFNPHDDGGAAERVMARLIREGRI
;
A
#
# COMPACT_ATOMS: atom_id res chain seq x y z
N MET A 1 -30.39 -22.87 15.01
CA MET A 1 -31.32 -21.82 15.48
C MET A 1 -30.54 -20.53 15.57
N THR A 2 -30.57 -19.72 14.52
CA THR A 2 -29.94 -18.40 14.50
C THR A 2 -30.76 -17.49 15.40
N ALA A 3 -30.15 -16.91 16.43
CA ALA A 3 -30.83 -15.95 17.31
C ALA A 3 -31.41 -14.83 16.44
N GLN A 4 -32.72 -14.61 16.56
CA GLN A 4 -33.43 -13.57 15.83
C GLN A 4 -32.91 -12.22 16.35
N ARG A 5 -32.18 -11.48 15.50
CA ARG A 5 -31.58 -10.19 15.89
C ARG A 5 -32.68 -9.25 16.37
N THR A 6 -32.48 -8.67 17.54
CA THR A 6 -33.50 -7.89 18.27
C THR A 6 -33.22 -6.38 18.26
N PHE A 7 -32.37 -5.91 17.34
CA PHE A 7 -32.07 -4.49 17.15
C PHE A 7 -32.32 -4.04 15.72
N ALA A 8 -32.74 -2.78 15.57
CA ALA A 8 -33.01 -2.11 14.30
C ALA A 8 -32.28 -0.77 14.25
N LEU A 9 -31.73 -0.40 13.08
CA LEU A 9 -31.07 0.89 12.86
C LEU A 9 -32.10 1.94 12.41
N GLU A 10 -32.15 3.08 13.10
CA GLU A 10 -33.14 4.13 12.82
C GLU A 10 -32.54 5.30 12.04
N SER A 11 -31.36 5.76 12.45
CA SER A 11 -30.71 6.90 11.82
C SER A 11 -29.19 6.83 11.88
N ILE A 12 -28.58 7.55 10.96
CA ILE A 12 -27.13 7.71 10.87
C ILE A 12 -26.86 9.21 10.77
N ALA A 13 -25.96 9.69 11.60
CA ALA A 13 -25.52 11.07 11.59
C ALA A 13 -24.00 11.14 11.58
N LEU A 14 -23.47 12.16 10.93
CA LEU A 14 -22.04 12.45 10.96
C LEU A 14 -21.81 13.59 11.95
N VAL A 15 -21.02 13.31 12.99
CA VAL A 15 -20.63 14.30 13.99
C VAL A 15 -19.19 14.73 13.69
N THR A 16 -19.05 15.98 13.28
CA THR A 16 -17.74 16.62 13.20
C THR A 16 -17.55 17.45 14.46
N ALA A 17 -16.43 17.28 15.17
CA ALA A 17 -16.15 18.14 16.31
C ALA A 17 -16.13 19.59 15.84
N SER A 18 -16.97 20.42 16.46
CA SER A 18 -17.02 21.87 16.21
C SER A 18 -15.66 22.47 16.50
N SER A 19 -15.03 23.06 15.47
CA SER A 19 -14.03 24.16 15.44
C SER A 19 -12.90 24.24 16.47
N ASP A 20 -12.76 23.30 17.41
CA ASP A 20 -11.75 23.30 18.45
C ASP A 20 -10.97 21.99 18.42
N ARG A 21 -9.64 22.12 18.50
CA ARG A 21 -8.64 21.07 18.25
C ARG A 21 -8.59 20.02 19.37
N THR A 22 -9.68 19.31 19.63
CA THR A 22 -9.62 18.05 20.37
C THR A 22 -9.38 16.89 19.38
N ALA A 23 -8.41 16.03 19.70
CA ALA A 23 -7.80 15.00 18.86
C ALA A 23 -8.72 13.90 18.28
N SER A 24 -10.04 14.00 18.44
CA SER A 24 -11.00 13.04 17.88
C SER A 24 -11.47 13.55 16.51
N GLY A 25 -10.97 12.97 15.42
CA GLY A 25 -11.43 13.27 14.05
C GLY A 25 -12.93 13.01 13.83
N PRO A 26 -13.44 13.03 12.58
CA PRO A 26 -14.86 12.82 12.30
C PRO A 26 -15.39 11.52 12.92
N ILE A 27 -16.58 11.56 13.52
CA ILE A 27 -17.25 10.42 14.13
C ILE A 27 -18.54 10.12 13.36
N LEU A 28 -18.77 8.84 13.08
CA LEU A 28 -20.03 8.36 12.55
C LEU A 28 -20.90 7.86 13.71
N GLU A 29 -22.05 8.50 13.91
CA GLU A 29 -23.02 8.14 14.94
C GLU A 29 -24.17 7.34 14.33
N LEU A 30 -24.48 6.20 14.94
CA LEU A 30 -25.60 5.33 14.59
C LEU A 30 -26.55 5.29 15.77
N ASN A 31 -27.84 5.51 15.52
CA ASN A 31 -28.88 5.36 16.53
C ASN A 31 -29.84 4.28 16.09
N GLY A 32 -30.20 3.40 17.02
CA GLY A 32 -31.16 2.33 16.77
C GLY A 32 -32.02 2.01 17.97
N THR A 33 -33.00 1.15 17.75
CA THR A 33 -33.92 0.62 18.76
C THR A 33 -33.67 -0.87 18.99
N GLY A 34 -34.22 -1.38 20.10
CA GLY A 34 -34.08 -2.76 20.53
C GLY A 34 -32.89 -3.00 21.46
N THR A 35 -32.45 -4.25 21.55
CA THR A 35 -31.33 -4.65 22.41
C THR A 35 -30.00 -4.19 21.79
N ALA A 36 -29.25 -3.33 22.47
CA ALA A 36 -27.97 -2.84 21.97
C ALA A 36 -27.02 -3.99 21.58
N PRO A 37 -26.33 -3.92 20.42
CA PRO A 37 -25.30 -4.90 20.08
C PRO A 37 -24.14 -4.83 21.06
N GLU A 38 -23.48 -5.96 21.31
CA GLU A 38 -22.28 -5.99 22.18
C GLU A 38 -21.08 -5.33 21.49
N SER A 39 -21.05 -5.40 20.16
CA SER A 39 -19.98 -4.87 19.33
C SER A 39 -20.53 -4.27 18.05
N LEU A 40 -19.92 -3.17 17.60
CA LEU A 40 -20.19 -2.57 16.31
C LEU A 40 -18.88 -2.05 15.70
N GLU A 41 -18.62 -2.38 14.45
CA GLU A 41 -17.44 -1.92 13.73
C GLU A 41 -17.77 -1.61 12.27
N LEU A 42 -17.03 -0.66 11.70
CA LEU A 42 -17.04 -0.40 10.26
C LEU A 42 -15.86 -1.15 9.63
N VAL A 43 -16.18 -2.15 8.82
CA VAL A 43 -15.20 -3.06 8.20
C VAL A 43 -15.08 -2.74 6.72
N GLY A 44 -13.87 -2.47 6.29
CA GLY A 44 -13.53 -2.26 4.89
C GLY A 44 -12.30 -3.04 4.48
N PRO A 45 -11.68 -2.65 3.35
CA PRO A 45 -10.56 -3.40 2.79
C PRO A 45 -9.34 -3.35 3.72
N ARG A 46 -9.09 -4.45 4.44
CA ARG A 46 -8.00 -4.59 5.41
C ARG A 46 -7.97 -3.45 6.45
N LEU A 47 -9.14 -2.92 6.83
CA LEU A 47 -9.29 -1.90 7.86
C LEU A 47 -10.56 -2.17 8.65
N ARG A 48 -10.44 -2.17 9.98
CA ARG A 48 -11.55 -2.26 10.92
C ARG A 48 -11.52 -1.05 11.82
N MET A 49 -12.64 -0.36 11.91
CA MET A 49 -12.83 0.81 12.77
C MET A 49 -13.87 0.43 13.82
N PRO A 50 -13.44 0.05 15.04
CA PRO A 50 -14.36 -0.31 16.10
C PRO A 50 -15.11 0.93 16.59
N GLY A 51 -16.40 0.76 16.88
CA GLY A 51 -17.25 1.76 17.51
C GLY A 51 -17.54 1.43 18.97
N SER A 52 -17.79 2.47 19.77
CA SER A 52 -18.33 2.31 21.12
C SER A 52 -19.85 2.25 21.07
N VAL A 53 -20.47 1.28 21.72
CA VAL A 53 -21.93 1.13 21.82
C VAL A 53 -22.40 1.49 23.23
N GLU A 54 -23.36 2.40 23.32
CA GLU A 54 -23.99 2.88 24.55
C GLU A 54 -25.49 2.51 24.52
N PRO A 55 -25.96 1.59 25.38
CA PRO A 55 -27.39 1.33 25.53
C PRO A 55 -28.07 2.48 26.28
N ASN A 56 -29.22 2.92 25.77
CA ASN A 56 -30.11 3.86 26.43
C ASN A 56 -31.39 3.13 26.83
N ALA A 57 -31.51 2.83 28.13
CA ALA A 57 -32.80 2.42 28.69
C ALA A 57 -33.73 3.64 28.63
N GLY A 58 -34.80 3.59 27.83
CA GLY A 58 -35.84 4.62 27.88
C GLY A 58 -36.39 4.73 29.30
N GLU A 59 -36.82 5.94 29.70
CA GLU A 59 -37.55 6.10 30.96
C GLU A 59 -38.77 5.15 30.96
N PRO A 60 -39.02 4.37 32.03
CA PRO A 60 -40.20 3.54 32.09
C PRO A 60 -41.45 4.43 32.00
N GLY A 61 -42.34 4.10 31.08
CA GLY A 61 -43.58 4.85 30.91
C GLY A 61 -44.47 4.77 32.15
N PRO A 62 -45.53 5.60 32.22
CA PRO A 62 -46.36 5.78 33.43
C PRO A 62 -47.19 4.55 33.84
N HIS A 63 -47.08 3.42 33.12
CA HIS A 63 -47.86 2.21 33.36
C HIS A 63 -46.97 1.02 33.73
N ALA A 64 -47.39 0.26 34.75
CA ALA A 64 -46.72 -0.98 35.14
C ALA A 64 -46.84 -2.02 34.01
N GLY A 65 -45.70 -2.31 33.36
CA GLY A 65 -45.61 -3.18 32.19
C GLY A 65 -45.05 -2.48 30.94
N ASP A 66 -44.88 -1.16 30.97
CA ASP A 66 -44.27 -0.40 29.88
C ASP A 66 -42.74 -0.54 29.94
N THR A 67 -42.21 -1.57 29.28
CA THR A 67 -40.77 -1.63 29.00
C THR A 67 -40.48 -0.56 27.96
N GLY A 68 -40.13 0.64 28.40
CA GLY A 68 -39.84 1.78 27.51
C GLY A 68 -38.95 1.37 26.33
N SER A 69 -39.14 2.04 25.19
CA SER A 69 -38.38 1.75 23.96
C SER A 69 -36.89 1.73 24.27
N ARG A 70 -36.26 0.55 24.21
CA ARG A 70 -34.81 0.41 24.36
C ARG A 70 -34.18 1.03 23.12
N THR A 71 -33.34 2.02 23.32
CA THR A 71 -32.56 2.64 22.25
C THR A 71 -31.09 2.36 22.49
N TRP A 72 -30.27 2.51 21.47
CA TRP A 72 -28.83 2.40 21.58
C TRP A 72 -28.18 3.41 20.64
N ARG A 73 -26.99 3.86 21.03
CA ARG A 73 -26.15 4.75 20.25
C ARG A 73 -24.81 4.09 20.04
N ALA A 74 -24.32 4.08 18.80
CA ALA A 74 -22.95 3.67 18.50
C ALA A 74 -22.17 4.83 17.88
N ARG A 75 -20.89 4.97 18.24
CA ARG A 75 -19.97 5.99 17.72
C ARG A 75 -18.74 5.34 17.14
N VAL A 76 -18.52 5.52 15.84
CA VAL A 76 -17.37 4.98 15.11
C VAL A 76 -16.42 6.12 14.72
N PRO A 77 -15.21 6.20 15.29
CA PRO A 77 -14.19 7.13 14.82
C PRO A 77 -13.78 6.81 13.39
N LEU A 78 -13.80 7.81 12.50
CA LEU A 78 -13.44 7.67 11.09
C LEU A 78 -11.99 8.07 10.81
N CYS A 79 -11.17 8.25 11.84
CA CYS A 79 -9.73 8.35 11.69
C CYS A 79 -9.08 7.35 12.64
N THR A 80 -8.14 6.57 12.13
CA THR A 80 -7.48 5.49 12.87
C THR A 80 -5.98 5.51 12.62
N SER A 81 -5.20 5.27 13.67
CA SER A 81 -3.76 5.06 13.56
C SER A 81 -3.51 3.63 13.14
N ARG A 82 -2.82 3.44 12.01
CA ARG A 82 -2.27 2.15 11.61
C ARG A 82 -0.77 2.14 11.86
N TRP A 83 -0.25 1.02 12.37
CA TRP A 83 1.19 0.80 12.52
C TRP A 83 1.91 1.82 13.42
N GLY A 84 1.19 2.42 14.38
CA GLY A 84 1.73 3.44 15.29
C GLY A 84 1.97 4.81 14.66
N GLY A 85 1.43 5.06 13.47
CA GLY A 85 1.51 6.36 12.77
C GLY A 85 0.43 7.37 13.18
N PRO A 86 0.28 8.49 12.46
CA PRO A 86 -0.81 9.43 12.68
C PRO A 86 -2.18 8.78 12.45
N ALA A 87 -3.22 9.29 13.12
CA ALA A 87 -4.59 8.87 12.84
C ALA A 87 -5.05 9.48 11.50
N LEU A 88 -5.34 8.63 10.53
CA LEU A 88 -5.70 9.02 9.16
C LEU A 88 -7.11 8.53 8.81
N PRO A 89 -7.79 9.19 7.85
CA PRO A 89 -9.08 8.72 7.36
C PRO A 89 -8.97 7.35 6.67
N PRO A 90 -10.10 6.62 6.53
CA PRO A 90 -10.13 5.35 5.83
C PRO A 90 -9.70 5.51 4.36
N PRO A 91 -8.95 4.54 3.79
CA PRO A 91 -8.74 4.46 2.36
C PRO A 91 -10.07 4.45 1.59
N SER A 92 -10.07 5.07 0.42
CA SER A 92 -11.23 5.06 -0.48
C SER A 92 -11.65 3.63 -0.79
N GLY A 93 -12.96 3.39 -0.75
CA GLY A 93 -13.50 2.05 -0.94
C GLY A 93 -14.86 1.88 -0.27
N MET A 94 -15.34 0.64 -0.34
CA MET A 94 -16.61 0.23 0.24
C MET A 94 -16.39 -0.44 1.59
N TYR A 95 -17.20 -0.04 2.57
CA TYR A 95 -17.19 -0.51 3.94
C TYR A 95 -18.59 -0.99 4.32
N ARG A 96 -18.66 -1.88 5.31
CA ARG A 96 -19.89 -2.44 5.84
C ARG A 96 -19.89 -2.36 7.36
N PHE A 97 -21.05 -2.14 7.94
CA PHE A 97 -21.21 -2.28 9.38
C PHE A 97 -21.30 -3.76 9.73
N VAL A 98 -20.54 -4.16 10.73
CA VAL A 98 -20.59 -5.49 11.33
C VAL A 98 -20.96 -5.30 12.80
N ALA A 99 -22.05 -5.93 13.22
CA ALA A 99 -22.50 -5.95 14.60
C ALA A 99 -22.57 -7.39 15.07
N ASP A 100 -21.96 -7.68 16.23
CA ASP A 100 -21.89 -9.02 16.83
C ASP A 100 -21.42 -10.10 15.83
N GLY A 101 -20.39 -9.74 15.05
CA GLY A 101 -19.78 -10.62 14.05
C GLY A 101 -20.57 -10.80 12.75
N ALA A 102 -21.67 -10.07 12.57
CA ALA A 102 -22.52 -10.24 11.39
C ALA A 102 -22.87 -8.90 10.71
N ILE A 103 -22.97 -8.92 9.37
CA ILE A 103 -23.24 -7.71 8.57
C ILE A 103 -24.59 -7.13 8.99
N LEU A 104 -24.61 -5.82 9.25
CA LEU A 104 -25.82 -5.11 9.59
C LEU A 104 -26.66 -4.88 8.32
N ASP A 105 -27.75 -5.63 8.22
CA ASP A 105 -28.69 -5.52 7.10
C ASP A 105 -29.52 -4.24 7.26
N ALA A 106 -29.70 -3.52 6.14
CA ALA A 106 -30.63 -2.39 6.06
C ALA A 106 -32.07 -2.84 5.72
N ALA A 107 -32.31 -4.15 5.56
CA ALA A 107 -33.65 -4.65 5.33
C ALA A 107 -34.42 -4.60 6.67
N PRO A 108 -35.53 -3.85 6.77
CA PRO A 108 -36.35 -3.89 7.97
C PRO A 108 -36.86 -5.33 8.15
N PRO A 109 -36.91 -5.87 9.39
CA PRO A 109 -37.76 -7.04 9.63
C PRO A 109 -39.17 -6.71 9.15
N GLU A 110 -39.91 -7.70 8.63
CA GLU A 110 -41.26 -7.57 8.03
C GLU A 110 -42.31 -6.87 8.93
N SER A 111 -41.94 -6.44 10.14
CA SER A 111 -42.75 -5.73 11.12
C SER A 111 -42.24 -4.35 11.58
N ALA A 112 -41.17 -3.77 10.99
CA ALA A 112 -40.64 -2.47 11.43
C ALA A 112 -41.12 -1.28 10.56
N PRO A 113 -41.73 -0.23 11.16
CA PRO A 113 -42.10 0.99 10.46
C PRO A 113 -40.99 2.06 10.59
N ALA A 114 -40.00 2.08 9.69
CA ALA A 114 -39.23 3.28 9.35
C ALA A 114 -38.23 2.97 8.23
N SER A 115 -38.32 3.68 7.10
CA SER A 115 -37.23 3.76 6.13
C SER A 115 -36.08 4.51 6.80
N THR A 116 -34.97 3.84 7.15
CA THR A 116 -33.76 4.51 7.68
C THR A 116 -33.39 5.65 6.74
N VAL A 117 -33.39 6.89 7.25
CA VAL A 117 -33.01 8.06 6.45
C VAL A 117 -31.49 8.10 6.36
N LEU A 118 -30.96 7.84 5.16
CA LEU A 118 -29.52 7.87 4.91
C LEU A 118 -29.05 9.31 4.64
N PRO A 119 -27.93 9.75 5.22
CA PRO A 119 -27.33 11.04 4.89
C PRO A 119 -27.01 11.17 3.40
N ALA A 120 -27.21 12.37 2.85
CA ALA A 120 -26.78 12.70 1.50
C ALA A 120 -25.24 12.61 1.38
N PRO A 121 -24.70 12.29 0.19
CA PRO A 121 -23.26 12.31 -0.06
C PRO A 121 -22.67 13.68 0.26
N GLN A 122 -21.59 13.72 1.03
CA GLN A 122 -21.01 14.96 1.52
C GLN A 122 -19.49 14.88 1.70
N LEU A 123 -18.81 16.02 1.61
CA LEU A 123 -17.41 16.19 1.97
C LEU A 123 -17.30 16.39 3.49
N VAL A 124 -16.39 15.65 4.13
CA VAL A 124 -16.24 15.62 5.59
C VAL A 124 -14.89 16.21 5.96
N ALA A 125 -14.91 17.39 6.57
CA ALA A 125 -13.73 18.06 7.11
C ALA A 125 -12.54 18.19 6.12
N GLY A 126 -12.80 18.15 4.80
CA GLY A 126 -11.74 18.11 3.77
C GLY A 126 -10.92 16.82 3.72
N LEU A 127 -11.29 15.77 4.48
CA LEU A 127 -10.53 14.53 4.60
C LEU A 127 -11.00 13.45 3.62
N PHE A 128 -12.31 13.31 3.45
CA PHE A 128 -12.92 12.34 2.53
C PHE A 128 -14.33 12.76 2.18
N ARG A 129 -14.88 12.17 1.11
CA ARG A 129 -16.33 12.18 0.89
C ARG A 129 -16.92 10.86 1.35
N ILE A 130 -18.11 10.92 1.92
CA ILE A 130 -18.86 9.77 2.41
C ILE A 130 -20.21 9.69 1.70
N ALA A 131 -20.61 8.49 1.31
CA ALA A 131 -21.94 8.19 0.77
C ALA A 131 -22.45 6.88 1.35
N PHE A 132 -23.76 6.82 1.62
CA PHE A 132 -24.43 5.63 2.13
C PHE A 132 -25.29 5.02 1.03
N ARG A 133 -25.26 3.69 0.92
CA ARG A 133 -26.09 2.95 -0.04
C ARG A 133 -26.68 1.71 0.61
N THR A 134 -27.96 1.49 0.38
CA THR A 134 -28.62 0.23 0.71
C THR A 134 -28.47 -0.73 -0.46
N THR A 135 -28.04 -1.95 -0.18
CA THR A 135 -27.95 -3.06 -1.14
C THR A 135 -28.66 -4.28 -0.59
N ASP A 136 -28.92 -5.29 -1.43
CA ASP A 136 -29.49 -6.57 -0.98
C ASP A 136 -28.59 -7.29 0.05
N ALA A 137 -27.29 -6.94 0.09
CA ALA A 137 -26.30 -7.45 1.03
C ALA A 137 -26.12 -6.55 2.28
N GLY A 138 -27.09 -5.67 2.55
CA GLY A 138 -27.09 -4.75 3.68
C GLY A 138 -26.61 -3.35 3.34
N MET A 139 -26.35 -2.57 4.40
CA MET A 139 -25.92 -1.18 4.26
C MET A 139 -24.43 -1.07 3.97
N THR A 140 -24.09 -0.22 3.00
CA THR A 140 -22.70 0.05 2.62
C THR A 140 -22.37 1.53 2.79
N VAL A 141 -21.16 1.80 3.26
CA VAL A 141 -20.56 3.12 3.34
C VAL A 141 -19.45 3.20 2.31
N VAL A 142 -19.48 4.23 1.46
CA VAL A 142 -18.48 4.44 0.43
C VAL A 142 -17.69 5.68 0.76
N PHE A 143 -16.38 5.53 0.91
CA PHE A 143 -15.43 6.63 1.04
C PHE A 143 -14.78 6.89 -0.31
N THR A 144 -14.69 8.16 -0.71
CA THR A 144 -13.94 8.58 -1.90
C THR A 144 -13.01 9.75 -1.58
N PRO A 145 -12.05 10.06 -2.46
CA PRO A 145 -11.10 11.15 -2.23
C PRO A 145 -11.82 12.49 -1.99
N PRO A 146 -11.23 13.40 -1.20
CA PRO A 146 -11.86 14.67 -0.79
C PRO A 146 -11.83 15.73 -1.90
N LEU A 147 -12.28 15.38 -3.09
CA LEU A 147 -12.43 16.32 -4.19
C LEU A 147 -13.59 17.29 -3.92
N ALA A 148 -13.37 18.57 -4.23
CA ALA A 148 -14.40 19.59 -4.19
C ALA A 148 -15.47 19.34 -5.24
N ASP A 149 -16.66 19.94 -5.07
CA ASP A 149 -17.79 19.69 -5.97
C ASP A 149 -17.48 20.08 -7.43
N ASP A 150 -16.65 21.10 -7.65
CA ASP A 150 -16.22 21.55 -8.98
C ASP A 150 -15.01 20.77 -9.55
N GLU A 151 -14.54 19.76 -8.81
CA GLU A 151 -13.50 18.80 -9.21
C GLU A 151 -14.10 17.42 -9.51
N LEU A 152 -15.32 17.15 -9.06
CA LEU A 152 -16.00 15.86 -9.20
C LEU A 152 -16.60 15.64 -10.58
N GLY A 153 -16.50 14.40 -11.06
CA GLY A 153 -17.13 13.97 -12.31
C GLY A 153 -16.26 14.19 -13.55
N SER A 154 -16.61 13.49 -14.62
CA SER A 154 -15.83 13.46 -15.87
C SER A 154 -15.70 14.84 -16.53
N GLU A 155 -16.75 15.66 -16.49
CA GLU A 155 -16.77 16.99 -17.09
C GLU A 155 -15.82 17.95 -16.39
N ASN A 156 -15.88 18.03 -15.06
CA ASN A 156 -14.97 18.84 -14.25
C ASN A 156 -13.52 18.35 -14.37
N GLN A 157 -13.31 17.04 -14.36
CA GLN A 157 -11.99 16.46 -14.61
C GLN A 157 -11.46 16.79 -16.01
N ALA A 158 -12.30 16.82 -17.04
CA ALA A 158 -11.92 17.23 -18.39
C ALA A 158 -11.58 18.72 -18.44
N ARG A 159 -12.34 19.57 -17.74
CA ARG A 159 -12.06 21.02 -17.60
C ARG A 159 -10.70 21.26 -16.93
N LEU A 160 -10.41 20.58 -15.83
CA LEU A 160 -9.13 20.68 -15.12
C LEU A 160 -7.96 20.20 -15.99
N GLU A 161 -8.11 19.08 -16.70
CA GLU A 161 -7.07 18.62 -17.63
C GLU A 161 -6.87 19.58 -18.81
N ALA A 162 -7.94 20.14 -19.36
CA ALA A 162 -7.85 21.12 -20.44
C ALA A 162 -7.07 22.36 -19.97
N ARG A 163 -7.38 22.87 -18.77
CA ARG A 163 -6.62 23.95 -18.11
C ARG A 163 -5.16 23.55 -17.89
N TYR A 164 -4.90 22.38 -17.33
CA TYR A 164 -3.55 21.85 -17.12
C TYR A 164 -2.72 21.80 -18.41
N ARG A 165 -3.34 21.49 -19.56
CA ARG A 165 -2.65 21.42 -20.85
C ARG A 165 -2.44 22.79 -21.50
N SER A 166 -3.41 23.69 -21.40
CA SER A 166 -3.40 24.98 -22.08
C SER A 166 -2.75 26.10 -21.26
N ALA A 167 -2.76 26.02 -19.94
CA ALA A 167 -2.23 27.05 -19.07
C ALA A 167 -0.72 27.27 -19.34
N PRO A 168 -0.26 28.53 -19.30
CA PRO A 168 1.17 28.82 -19.31
C PRO A 168 1.81 28.20 -18.07
N SER A 169 3.01 27.63 -18.23
CA SER A 169 3.75 27.10 -17.08
C SER A 169 4.38 28.24 -16.28
N ALA A 170 4.22 28.22 -14.97
CA ALA A 170 4.98 29.03 -14.03
C ALA A 170 5.91 28.07 -13.25
N PRO A 171 7.16 27.84 -13.72
CA PRO A 171 8.05 26.90 -13.05
C PRO A 171 8.27 27.29 -11.59
N GLU A 172 8.02 26.34 -10.70
CA GLU A 172 8.24 26.47 -9.27
C GLU A 172 9.50 25.70 -8.88
N ASP A 173 10.22 26.20 -7.89
CA ASP A 173 11.31 25.48 -7.25
C ASP A 173 10.75 24.39 -6.32
N ALA A 174 10.20 23.37 -6.97
CA ALA A 174 9.43 22.32 -6.34
C ALA A 174 9.74 20.95 -6.95
N ALA A 175 9.63 19.93 -6.11
CA ALA A 175 9.63 18.53 -6.49
C ALA A 175 8.24 17.93 -6.28
N PHE A 176 7.77 17.18 -7.27
CA PHE A 176 6.55 16.38 -7.21
C PHE A 176 6.94 14.91 -7.16
N PHE A 177 6.47 14.22 -6.12
CA PHE A 177 6.72 12.80 -5.89
C PHE A 177 5.42 12.00 -6.05
N GLU A 178 5.50 10.83 -6.67
CA GLU A 178 4.41 9.88 -6.74
C GLU A 178 4.95 8.44 -6.64
N SER A 179 4.38 7.66 -5.73
CA SER A 179 4.70 6.24 -5.59
C SER A 179 3.45 5.39 -5.86
N PHE A 180 3.59 4.44 -6.80
CA PHE A 180 2.56 3.47 -7.17
C PHE A 180 1.20 4.12 -7.44
N TYR A 181 1.18 5.22 -8.21
CA TYR A 181 -0.01 6.02 -8.48
C TYR A 181 -0.68 6.63 -7.23
N GLY A 182 0.14 7.08 -6.29
CA GLY A 182 -0.30 7.76 -5.07
C GLY A 182 -0.93 6.85 -4.02
N GLN A 183 -0.79 5.53 -4.15
CA GLN A 183 -1.36 4.58 -3.17
C GLN A 183 -0.58 4.55 -1.85
N ASN A 184 0.64 5.09 -1.83
CA ASN A 184 1.45 5.31 -0.63
C ASN A 184 2.51 6.38 -0.91
N ALA A 185 3.13 6.89 0.15
CA ALA A 185 4.40 7.61 0.08
C ALA A 185 5.52 6.67 0.54
N SER A 186 6.11 5.91 -0.39
CA SER A 186 7.19 4.95 -0.08
C SER A 186 8.17 4.76 -1.24
N CYS A 187 9.04 3.75 -1.16
CA CYS A 187 9.94 3.34 -2.25
C CYS A 187 11.00 4.42 -2.58
N ASN A 188 11.58 4.34 -3.78
CA ASN A 188 12.65 5.24 -4.23
C ASN A 188 12.26 6.73 -4.15
N PRO A 189 11.01 7.14 -4.50
CA PRO A 189 10.60 8.53 -4.35
C PRO A 189 10.67 9.02 -2.89
N LEU A 190 10.31 8.20 -1.90
CA LEU A 190 10.40 8.57 -0.49
C LEU A 190 11.84 8.80 -0.03
N ALA A 191 12.75 7.92 -0.42
CA ALA A 191 14.16 8.07 -0.07
C ALA A 191 14.78 9.31 -0.73
N LEU A 192 14.40 9.60 -1.99
CA LEU A 192 14.85 10.82 -2.68
C LEU A 192 14.24 12.09 -2.08
N ASP A 193 13.00 12.07 -1.63
CA ASP A 193 12.38 13.16 -0.86
C ASP A 193 13.18 13.46 0.43
N ARG A 194 13.52 12.41 1.21
CA ARG A 194 14.36 12.54 2.41
C ARG A 194 15.74 13.12 2.09
N ALA A 195 16.37 12.70 1.00
CA ALA A 195 17.64 13.27 0.55
C ALA A 195 17.51 14.73 0.09
N LEU A 196 16.41 15.08 -0.59
CA LEU A 196 16.12 16.45 -1.01
C LEU A 196 15.97 17.39 0.19
N VAL A 197 15.26 16.97 1.25
CA VAL A 197 15.12 17.77 2.48
C VAL A 197 16.49 18.12 3.09
N ARG A 198 17.42 17.16 3.11
CA ARG A 198 18.77 17.39 3.64
C ARG A 198 19.59 18.33 2.75
N ALA A 199 19.49 18.18 1.44
CA ALA A 199 20.32 18.91 0.49
C ALA A 199 19.78 20.31 0.14
N ARG A 200 18.45 20.47 0.11
CA ARG A 200 17.75 21.70 -0.30
C ARG A 200 16.43 21.87 0.50
N PRO A 201 16.50 22.23 1.79
CA PRO A 201 15.34 22.26 2.70
C PRO A 201 14.22 23.23 2.27
N ASP A 202 14.55 24.31 1.55
CA ASP A 202 13.58 25.32 1.10
C ASP A 202 12.76 24.90 -0.14
N THR A 203 13.07 23.73 -0.71
CA THR A 203 12.37 23.22 -1.90
C THR A 203 10.96 22.76 -1.52
N VAL A 204 9.95 23.23 -2.25
CA VAL A 204 8.58 22.77 -2.04
C VAL A 204 8.46 21.30 -2.47
N ARG A 205 7.87 20.45 -1.63
CA ARG A 205 7.71 19.02 -1.91
C ARG A 205 6.23 18.67 -1.95
N TYR A 206 5.74 18.36 -3.14
CA TYR A 206 4.39 17.87 -3.36
C TYR A 206 4.39 16.35 -3.43
N TRP A 207 3.47 15.69 -2.74
CA TRP A 207 3.24 14.26 -2.81
C TRP A 207 1.87 13.97 -3.38
N ALA A 208 1.83 13.34 -4.56
CA ALA A 208 0.59 12.84 -5.12
C ALA A 208 0.10 11.63 -4.34
N VAL A 209 -1.13 11.72 -3.85
CA VAL A 209 -1.80 10.67 -3.10
C VAL A 209 -3.18 10.39 -3.68
N ALA A 210 -3.62 9.14 -3.65
CA ALA A 210 -4.91 8.72 -4.16
C ALA A 210 -6.06 9.29 -3.29
N ASP A 211 -5.84 9.37 -1.98
CA ASP A 211 -6.73 9.97 -1.00
C ASP A 211 -5.95 10.36 0.28
N ALA A 212 -6.65 10.94 1.26
CA ALA A 212 -6.05 11.41 2.50
C ALA A 212 -5.69 10.29 3.50
N SER A 213 -5.90 9.01 3.16
CA SER A 213 -5.45 7.89 4.00
C SER A 213 -3.94 7.63 3.89
N VAL A 214 -3.27 8.29 2.94
CA VAL A 214 -1.83 8.17 2.71
C VAL A 214 -1.09 9.23 3.51
N ALA A 215 -0.30 8.79 4.49
CA ALA A 215 0.68 9.66 5.15
C ALA A 215 1.73 10.13 4.14
N VAL A 216 2.05 11.42 4.16
CA VAL A 216 3.16 12.00 3.41
C VAL A 216 4.28 12.41 4.37
N PRO A 217 5.54 12.54 3.92
CA PRO A 217 6.65 12.94 4.77
C PRO A 217 6.42 14.31 5.42
N ASP A 218 6.96 14.50 6.62
CA ASP A 218 6.86 15.76 7.36
C ASP A 218 7.31 16.95 6.50
N GLY A 219 6.55 18.03 6.53
CA GLY A 219 6.78 19.24 5.74
C GLY A 219 6.45 19.11 4.24
N ALA A 220 6.01 17.94 3.77
CA ALA A 220 5.51 17.79 2.41
C ALA A 220 4.02 18.16 2.30
N ILE A 221 3.60 18.55 1.11
CA ILE A 221 2.22 18.91 0.80
C ILE A 221 1.57 17.74 0.06
N ALA A 222 0.60 17.09 0.70
CA ALA A 222 -0.22 16.09 0.03
C ALA A 222 -1.13 16.76 -1.01
N VAL A 223 -1.12 16.25 -2.24
CA VAL A 223 -2.00 16.69 -3.33
C VAL A 223 -2.81 15.50 -3.85
N ILE A 224 -4.14 15.59 -3.71
CA ILE A 224 -5.06 14.49 -4.05
C ILE A 224 -5.15 14.32 -5.57
N GLU A 225 -4.96 13.11 -6.09
CA GLU A 225 -5.07 12.82 -7.53
C GLU A 225 -6.39 13.38 -8.09
N GLY A 226 -6.29 14.21 -9.14
CA GLY A 226 -7.45 14.82 -9.80
C GLY A 226 -7.92 16.16 -9.21
N SER A 227 -7.43 16.58 -8.05
CA SER A 227 -7.68 17.93 -7.52
C SER A 227 -6.98 19.00 -8.36
N ALA A 228 -7.47 20.24 -8.31
CA ALA A 228 -6.83 21.39 -8.93
C ALA A 228 -5.39 21.58 -8.44
N ALA A 229 -5.15 21.40 -7.13
CA ALA A 229 -3.82 21.47 -6.53
C ALA A 229 -2.86 20.41 -7.10
N TRP A 230 -3.36 19.19 -7.35
CA TRP A 230 -2.56 18.13 -7.99
C TRP A 230 -2.20 18.48 -9.44
N TRP A 231 -3.14 19.04 -10.21
CA TRP A 231 -2.85 19.50 -11.58
C TRP A 231 -1.84 20.65 -11.60
N ASP A 232 -1.97 21.62 -10.71
CA ASP A 232 -1.10 22.79 -10.61
C ASP A 232 0.32 22.38 -10.18
N ALA A 233 0.46 21.60 -9.10
CA ALA A 233 1.75 21.08 -8.64
C ALA A 233 2.48 20.31 -9.75
N ARG A 234 1.74 19.45 -10.48
CA ARG A 234 2.27 18.66 -11.58
C ARG A 234 2.62 19.48 -12.83
N ALA A 235 2.05 20.66 -13.01
CA ALA A 235 2.35 21.56 -14.12
C ALA A 235 3.60 22.40 -13.87
N ASN A 236 3.83 22.78 -12.61
CA ASN A 236 4.79 23.81 -12.22
C ASN A 236 6.06 23.24 -11.59
N ALA A 237 6.01 22.08 -10.93
CA ALA A 237 7.20 21.49 -10.31
C ALA A 237 8.30 21.19 -11.34
N ARG A 238 9.52 21.66 -11.06
CA ARG A 238 10.71 21.44 -11.91
C ARG A 238 11.19 19.99 -11.89
N LEU A 239 11.04 19.29 -10.78
CA LEU A 239 11.41 17.88 -10.66
C LEU A 239 10.15 17.03 -10.48
N ILE A 240 10.02 15.97 -11.28
CA ILE A 240 8.98 14.96 -11.16
C ILE A 240 9.66 13.62 -10.87
N VAL A 241 9.45 13.03 -9.70
CA VAL A 241 10.02 11.75 -9.29
C VAL A 241 8.92 10.71 -9.15
N ILE A 242 9.01 9.64 -9.92
CA ILE A 242 7.98 8.59 -9.98
C ILE A 242 8.63 7.20 -10.00
N ASN A 243 7.86 6.18 -9.65
CA ASN A 243 8.32 4.78 -9.69
C ASN A 243 7.44 3.85 -10.55
N ASP A 244 6.39 4.39 -11.18
CA ASP A 244 5.52 3.68 -12.11
C ASP A 244 5.26 4.59 -13.34
N TRP A 245 4.47 4.15 -14.30
CA TRP A 245 4.17 4.94 -15.50
C TRP A 245 3.45 6.25 -15.18
N LEU A 246 3.75 7.30 -15.93
CA LEU A 246 2.99 8.53 -15.98
C LEU A 246 1.68 8.21 -16.71
N ARG A 247 0.58 8.03 -15.97
CA ARG A 247 -0.76 7.81 -16.55
C ARG A 247 -1.03 8.75 -17.75
N ASN A 248 -1.90 8.33 -18.67
CA ASN A 248 -2.11 8.95 -20.00
C ASN A 248 -2.35 10.48 -20.00
N ARG A 249 -2.79 11.06 -18.88
CA ARG A 249 -3.10 12.49 -18.74
C ARG A 249 -1.86 13.34 -18.39
N PHE A 250 -0.64 12.79 -18.43
CA PHE A 250 0.58 13.60 -18.25
C PHE A 250 0.92 14.42 -19.49
N HIS A 251 1.21 15.70 -19.28
CA HIS A 251 1.75 16.59 -20.30
C HIS A 251 3.04 17.25 -19.80
N LYS A 252 4.18 16.70 -20.23
CA LYS A 252 5.50 17.20 -19.85
C LYS A 252 5.71 18.64 -20.30
N ARG A 253 6.21 19.50 -19.39
CA ARG A 253 6.65 20.86 -19.70
C ARG A 253 8.16 20.91 -19.92
N ARG A 254 8.63 21.89 -20.70
CA ARG A 254 10.05 22.03 -21.08
C ARG A 254 11.01 22.23 -19.90
N HIS A 255 10.53 22.85 -18.82
CA HIS A 255 11.32 23.12 -17.62
C HIS A 255 11.40 21.91 -16.67
N GLN A 256 10.64 20.85 -16.95
CA GLN A 256 10.53 19.70 -16.05
C GLN A 256 11.60 18.66 -16.36
N THR A 257 12.15 18.09 -15.30
CA THR A 257 12.95 16.87 -15.32
C THR A 257 12.15 15.74 -14.71
N VAL A 258 11.92 14.68 -15.47
CA VAL A 258 11.20 13.49 -15.02
C VAL A 258 12.18 12.35 -14.74
N VAL A 259 12.29 11.99 -13.46
CA VAL A 259 13.09 10.87 -12.96
C VAL A 259 12.16 9.67 -12.76
N GLN A 260 12.30 8.69 -13.64
CA GLN A 260 11.67 7.38 -13.48
C GLN A 260 12.59 6.50 -12.65
N THR A 261 12.17 6.15 -11.44
CA THR A 261 12.96 5.35 -10.51
C THR A 261 12.71 3.85 -10.65
N TRP A 262 11.58 3.47 -11.26
CA TRP A 262 11.03 2.11 -11.21
C TRP A 262 10.98 1.56 -9.78
N HIS A 263 10.72 0.27 -9.63
CA HIS A 263 10.38 -0.31 -8.33
C HIS A 263 10.96 -1.72 -8.10
N GLY A 264 12.10 -2.04 -8.75
CA GLY A 264 12.77 -3.32 -8.51
C GLY A 264 13.60 -3.82 -9.68
N THR A 265 14.65 -4.60 -9.40
CA THR A 265 15.36 -5.36 -10.42
C THR A 265 14.46 -6.47 -10.98
N MET A 266 14.47 -6.70 -12.30
CA MET A 266 13.41 -7.47 -12.95
C MET A 266 13.85 -8.90 -13.23
N LEU A 267 13.12 -9.88 -12.70
CA LEU A 267 13.25 -11.28 -13.10
C LEU A 267 12.45 -11.58 -14.36
N LYS A 268 11.20 -11.10 -14.42
CA LYS A 268 10.22 -11.37 -15.48
C LYS A 268 10.39 -10.38 -16.64
N LYS A 269 10.24 -10.87 -17.88
CA LYS A 269 10.28 -10.04 -19.10
C LYS A 269 9.20 -8.97 -19.09
N LEU A 270 9.60 -7.74 -19.39
CA LEU A 270 8.72 -6.56 -19.33
C LEU A 270 8.68 -5.80 -20.66
N ALA A 271 7.65 -4.95 -20.80
CA ALA A 271 7.42 -4.08 -21.94
C ALA A 271 7.65 -4.77 -23.31
N LEU A 272 8.55 -4.25 -24.14
CA LEU A 272 8.82 -4.78 -25.49
C LEU A 272 9.54 -6.14 -25.47
N SER A 273 10.10 -6.56 -24.34
CA SER A 273 10.71 -7.88 -24.19
C SER A 273 9.69 -9.00 -23.94
N ARG A 274 8.41 -8.68 -23.69
CA ARG A 274 7.35 -9.69 -23.55
C ARG A 274 7.18 -10.45 -24.86
N ARG A 275 6.85 -11.74 -24.78
CA ARG A 275 6.60 -12.55 -25.98
C ARG A 275 5.35 -12.02 -26.70
N ARG A 276 5.51 -11.58 -27.96
CA ARG A 276 4.45 -10.97 -28.79
C ARG A 276 3.79 -9.76 -28.09
N PRO A 277 4.52 -8.65 -27.86
CA PRO A 277 3.89 -7.46 -27.32
C PRO A 277 2.89 -6.96 -28.37
N GLY A 278 1.60 -6.91 -28.02
CA GLY A 278 0.60 -6.36 -28.93
C GLY A 278 0.99 -4.93 -29.35
N ILE A 279 0.56 -4.51 -30.55
CA ILE A 279 0.91 -3.20 -31.12
C ILE A 279 0.53 -2.05 -30.17
N ARG A 280 -0.65 -2.11 -29.56
CA ARG A 280 -1.14 -1.08 -28.62
C ARG A 280 -0.24 -0.94 -27.37
N PRO A 281 0.04 -2.01 -26.59
CA PRO A 281 1.02 -1.97 -25.50
C PRO A 281 2.41 -1.47 -25.91
N ALA A 282 2.89 -1.86 -27.10
CA ALA A 282 4.17 -1.40 -27.60
C ALA A 282 4.17 0.12 -27.83
N LEU A 283 3.14 0.66 -28.48
CA LEU A 283 3.00 2.10 -28.69
C LEU A 283 2.85 2.88 -27.38
N ALA A 284 2.09 2.34 -26.42
CA ALA A 284 1.97 2.93 -25.09
C ALA A 284 3.33 3.00 -24.38
N THR A 285 4.14 1.94 -24.48
CA THR A 285 5.52 1.91 -23.95
C THR A 285 6.39 2.99 -24.60
N LEU A 286 6.33 3.14 -25.92
CA LEU A 286 7.11 4.15 -26.64
C LEU A 286 6.68 5.58 -26.31
N ARG A 287 5.39 5.82 -26.07
CA ARG A 287 4.89 7.11 -25.58
C ARG A 287 5.26 7.38 -24.14
N GLU A 288 5.28 6.34 -23.32
CA GLU A 288 5.66 6.45 -21.91
C GLU A 288 7.13 6.83 -21.77
N ARG A 289 8.02 6.04 -22.37
CA ARG A 289 9.47 6.28 -22.27
C ARG A 289 9.89 7.67 -22.74
N SER A 290 9.17 8.27 -23.70
CA SER A 290 9.53 9.57 -24.28
C SER A 290 9.24 10.73 -23.33
N ARG A 291 8.52 10.46 -22.24
CA ARG A 291 8.22 11.44 -21.19
C ARG A 291 9.30 11.47 -20.10
N TRP A 292 10.17 10.47 -20.02
CA TRP A 292 11.22 10.38 -19.00
C TRP A 292 12.49 11.10 -19.45
N ASP A 293 13.11 11.86 -18.55
CA ASP A 293 14.44 12.46 -18.77
C ASP A 293 15.55 11.55 -18.26
N ILE A 294 15.30 10.86 -17.14
CA ILE A 294 16.26 9.99 -16.48
C ILE A 294 15.53 8.70 -16.09
N LEU A 295 16.22 7.58 -16.27
CA LEU A 295 15.79 6.28 -15.76
C LEU A 295 16.81 5.76 -14.75
N LEU A 296 16.39 5.52 -13.52
CA LEU A 296 17.25 4.92 -12.49
C LEU A 296 17.28 3.40 -12.66
N ALA A 297 18.43 2.81 -12.41
CA ALA A 297 18.64 1.38 -12.33
C ALA A 297 19.47 1.04 -11.09
N GLN A 298 19.11 -0.04 -10.42
CA GLN A 298 19.84 -0.54 -9.25
C GLN A 298 21.25 -1.05 -9.60
N ASN A 299 21.38 -1.68 -10.77
CA ASN A 299 22.58 -2.37 -11.21
C ASN A 299 22.68 -2.42 -12.74
N GLU A 300 23.84 -2.78 -13.26
CA GLU A 300 24.13 -2.89 -14.70
C GLU A 300 23.18 -3.87 -15.41
N TYR A 301 22.78 -4.95 -14.74
CA TYR A 301 21.83 -5.91 -15.28
C TYR A 301 20.46 -5.27 -15.56
N ALA A 302 19.92 -4.55 -14.58
CA ALA A 302 18.67 -3.79 -14.69
C ALA A 302 18.77 -2.73 -15.80
N ALA A 303 19.87 -1.98 -15.85
CA ALA A 303 20.08 -0.94 -16.85
C ALA A 303 20.09 -1.49 -18.29
N ARG A 304 20.78 -2.61 -18.53
CA ARG A 304 20.79 -3.28 -19.85
C ARG A 304 19.40 -3.78 -20.24
N ILE A 305 18.62 -4.28 -19.29
CA ILE A 305 17.23 -4.70 -19.53
C ILE A 305 16.39 -3.49 -19.88
N PHE A 306 16.42 -2.43 -19.08
CA PHE A 306 15.65 -1.22 -19.34
C PHE A 306 15.95 -0.62 -20.71
N ARG A 307 17.24 -0.55 -21.09
CA ARG A 307 17.69 -0.10 -22.41
C ARG A 307 16.95 -0.83 -23.54
N ARG A 308 16.82 -2.15 -23.43
CA ARG A 308 16.19 -3.01 -24.46
C ARG A 308 14.67 -3.05 -24.34
N ALA A 309 14.15 -3.32 -23.14
CA ALA A 309 12.74 -3.55 -22.89
C ALA A 309 11.88 -2.30 -23.13
N TYR A 310 12.41 -1.11 -22.85
CA TYR A 310 11.76 0.14 -23.17
C TYR A 310 12.27 0.77 -24.47
N ALA A 311 13.29 0.23 -25.13
CA ALA A 311 14.00 0.94 -26.21
C ALA A 311 14.40 2.37 -25.77
N TYR A 312 14.86 2.52 -24.53
CA TYR A 312 15.11 3.83 -23.93
C TYR A 312 16.43 4.43 -24.42
N LEU A 313 16.36 5.65 -24.96
CA LEU A 313 17.52 6.32 -25.56
C LEU A 313 18.14 7.38 -24.63
N GLY A 314 17.47 7.71 -23.53
CA GLY A 314 17.96 8.67 -22.56
C GLY A 314 19.04 8.11 -21.62
N PRO A 315 19.48 8.94 -20.66
CA PRO A 315 20.44 8.54 -19.64
C PRO A 315 19.82 7.54 -18.66
N ILE A 316 20.53 6.43 -18.44
CA ILE A 316 20.25 5.48 -17.36
C ILE A 316 21.29 5.70 -16.28
N TRP A 317 20.85 5.90 -15.04
CA TRP A 317 21.73 6.11 -13.90
C TRP A 317 21.80 4.81 -13.09
N GLU A 318 22.98 4.22 -13.00
CA GLU A 318 23.27 3.01 -12.24
C GLU A 318 23.84 3.43 -10.89
N GLU A 319 22.97 3.71 -9.93
CA GLU A 319 23.37 4.36 -8.66
C GLU A 319 22.90 3.58 -7.42
N GLY A 320 22.36 2.37 -7.61
CA GLY A 320 21.63 1.64 -6.58
C GLY A 320 20.17 2.10 -6.49
N TYR A 321 19.42 1.54 -5.54
CA TYR A 321 18.07 1.99 -5.23
C TYR A 321 18.03 2.78 -3.91
N PRO A 322 17.64 4.07 -3.95
CA PRO A 322 17.46 4.91 -2.77
C PRO A 322 16.64 4.27 -1.65
N ARG A 323 15.61 3.49 -1.99
CA ARG A 323 14.77 2.83 -0.96
C ARG A 323 15.51 1.76 -0.15
N ASP A 324 16.60 1.23 -0.69
CA ASP A 324 17.37 0.15 -0.06
C ASP A 324 18.44 0.71 0.90
N ASP A 325 18.66 2.04 0.92
CA ASP A 325 19.63 2.67 1.84
C ASP A 325 19.32 2.38 3.31
N ILE A 326 18.03 2.24 3.66
CA ILE A 326 17.58 1.90 5.01
C ILE A 326 18.01 0.48 5.44
N LEU A 327 18.29 -0.41 4.49
CA LEU A 327 18.71 -1.79 4.78
C LEU A 327 20.14 -1.84 5.34
N VAL A 328 20.91 -0.77 5.13
CA VAL A 328 22.29 -0.60 5.64
C VAL A 328 22.31 0.31 6.87
N THR A 329 21.47 1.35 6.87
CA THR A 329 21.56 2.46 7.84
C THR A 329 20.45 2.50 8.90
N GLY A 330 19.38 1.71 8.71
CA GLY A 330 18.17 1.79 9.52
C GLY A 330 18.22 1.00 10.83
N ASP A 331 17.26 1.30 11.70
CA ASP A 331 17.07 0.62 12.99
C ASP A 331 15.92 -0.41 12.91
N ALA A 332 16.28 -1.69 12.81
CA ALA A 332 15.31 -2.79 12.77
C ALA A 332 14.44 -2.87 14.05
N MET A 333 14.98 -2.53 15.22
CA MET A 333 14.26 -2.61 16.49
C MET A 333 13.12 -1.58 16.54
N ALA A 334 13.35 -0.38 16.03
CA ALA A 334 12.29 0.63 15.91
C ALA A 334 11.13 0.16 15.01
N ILE A 335 11.43 -0.56 13.92
CA ILE A 335 10.38 -1.13 13.05
C ILE A 335 9.63 -2.25 13.79
N ARG A 336 10.34 -3.17 14.44
CA ARG A 336 9.74 -4.27 15.23
C ARG A 336 8.83 -3.75 16.34
N ALA A 337 9.26 -2.72 17.06
CA ALA A 337 8.44 -2.08 18.09
C ALA A 337 7.13 -1.51 17.54
N ARG A 338 7.15 -0.84 16.38
CA ARG A 338 5.94 -0.34 15.70
C ARG A 338 5.00 -1.45 15.22
N LEU A 339 5.56 -2.62 14.89
CA LEU A 339 4.81 -3.82 14.51
C LEU A 339 4.33 -4.64 15.72
N GLY A 340 4.70 -4.26 16.95
CA GLY A 340 4.38 -5.02 18.16
C GLY A 340 5.13 -6.34 18.28
N ILE A 341 6.29 -6.47 17.62
CA ILE A 341 7.11 -7.68 17.61
C ILE A 341 8.10 -7.64 18.77
N PRO A 342 8.19 -8.68 19.63
CA PRO A 342 9.20 -8.79 20.67
C PRO A 342 10.64 -8.81 20.10
N ASN A 343 11.63 -8.47 20.91
CA ASN A 343 13.03 -8.44 20.45
C ASN A 343 13.69 -9.81 20.42
N ASP A 344 13.15 -10.79 21.15
CA ASP A 344 13.69 -12.13 21.39
C ASP A 344 13.09 -13.21 20.47
N VAL A 345 12.47 -12.81 19.36
CA VAL A 345 11.93 -13.71 18.34
C VAL A 345 12.62 -13.54 17.00
N HIS A 346 12.67 -14.63 16.24
CA HIS A 346 13.08 -14.62 14.84
C HIS A 346 11.92 -14.19 13.95
N VAL A 347 12.14 -13.15 13.14
CA VAL A 347 11.13 -12.56 12.27
C VAL A 347 11.32 -13.07 10.84
N LEU A 348 10.32 -13.77 10.31
CA LEU A 348 10.32 -14.26 8.93
C LEU A 348 9.41 -13.39 8.08
N LEU A 349 9.87 -12.95 6.92
CA LEU A 349 9.00 -12.27 5.94
C LEU A 349 8.61 -13.25 4.83
N TYR A 350 7.35 -13.60 4.76
CA TYR A 350 6.78 -14.33 3.64
C TYR A 350 6.19 -13.36 2.61
N ALA A 351 6.81 -13.28 1.44
CA ALA A 351 6.45 -12.36 0.36
C ALA A 351 6.39 -13.09 -1.01
N PRO A 352 5.35 -13.89 -1.28
CA PRO A 352 5.20 -14.62 -2.53
C PRO A 352 4.75 -13.70 -3.68
N THR A 353 5.01 -14.11 -4.93
CA THR A 353 4.42 -13.46 -6.10
C THR A 353 2.98 -13.86 -6.32
N TRP A 354 2.21 -12.94 -6.90
CA TRP A 354 0.82 -13.18 -7.26
C TRP A 354 0.68 -14.15 -8.45
N ARG A 355 -0.41 -14.90 -8.47
CA ARG A 355 -0.77 -15.89 -9.50
C ARG A 355 -2.10 -15.49 -10.17
N ASP A 356 -2.07 -15.28 -11.49
CA ASP A 356 -3.24 -14.89 -12.30
C ASP A 356 -4.27 -16.04 -12.43
N ASP A 357 -3.81 -17.30 -12.36
CA ASP A 357 -4.56 -18.46 -12.84
C ASP A 357 -5.49 -19.10 -11.80
N HIS A 358 -5.28 -18.87 -10.49
CA HIS A 358 -6.22 -19.25 -9.44
C HIS A 358 -6.06 -18.39 -8.17
N PRO A 359 -6.91 -17.36 -7.93
CA PRO A 359 -6.89 -16.62 -6.67
C PRO A 359 -7.29 -17.48 -5.46
N ASP A 360 -8.01 -18.60 -5.70
CA ASP A 360 -8.66 -19.41 -4.66
C ASP A 360 -7.98 -20.78 -4.42
N ARG A 361 -6.82 -21.07 -5.02
CA ARG A 361 -6.13 -22.38 -4.87
C ARG A 361 -4.85 -22.33 -4.03
N VAL A 362 -4.75 -23.39 -3.23
CA VAL A 362 -3.79 -23.74 -2.17
C VAL A 362 -2.42 -24.17 -2.73
N ASP A 363 -1.77 -23.32 -3.53
CA ASP A 363 -0.34 -23.51 -3.90
C ASP A 363 0.56 -22.51 -3.13
N HIS A 364 0.08 -22.05 -1.98
CA HIS A 364 0.76 -21.13 -1.08
C HIS A 364 1.05 -21.82 0.26
N LEU A 365 2.12 -21.38 0.91
CA LEU A 365 2.44 -21.80 2.27
C LEU A 365 1.24 -21.49 3.18
N ASP A 366 0.76 -22.50 3.92
CA ASP A 366 -0.13 -22.27 5.06
C ASP A 366 0.71 -21.63 6.17
N VAL A 367 0.74 -20.30 6.20
CA VAL A 367 1.61 -19.54 7.09
C VAL A 367 1.26 -19.76 8.56
N ALA A 368 -0.03 -19.95 8.88
CA ALA A 368 -0.46 -20.23 10.25
C ALA A 368 0.13 -21.55 10.72
N ARG A 369 -0.07 -22.63 9.95
CA ARG A 369 0.48 -23.95 10.28
C ARG A 369 2.00 -23.98 10.22
N PHE A 370 2.62 -23.27 9.28
CA PHE A 370 4.08 -23.15 9.18
C PHE A 370 4.67 -22.48 10.42
N THR A 371 4.07 -21.37 10.87
CA THR A 371 4.53 -20.64 12.07
C THR A 371 4.31 -21.47 13.33
N GLU A 372 3.18 -22.17 13.43
CA GLU A 372 2.92 -23.11 14.52
C GLU A 372 3.98 -24.22 14.58
N GLN A 373 4.36 -24.78 13.43
CA GLN A 373 5.40 -25.81 13.36
C GLN A 373 6.78 -25.32 13.77
N LEU A 374 7.10 -24.04 13.58
CA LEU A 374 8.36 -23.45 14.00
C LEU A 374 8.45 -23.32 15.53
N GLY A 375 7.36 -22.89 16.18
CA GLY A 375 7.24 -22.77 17.64
C GLY A 375 7.36 -21.33 18.16
N PRO A 376 7.35 -21.12 19.50
CA PRO A 376 7.17 -19.81 20.14
C PRO A 376 8.32 -18.79 19.96
N GLY A 377 9.42 -19.17 19.32
CA GLY A 377 10.55 -18.28 19.01
C GLY A 377 10.46 -17.57 17.66
N TYR A 378 9.35 -17.72 16.93
CA TYR A 378 9.19 -17.19 15.57
C TYR A 378 7.95 -16.34 15.41
N VAL A 379 8.08 -15.28 14.60
CA VAL A 379 6.97 -14.47 14.10
C VAL A 379 7.06 -14.43 12.57
N THR A 380 5.97 -14.73 11.88
CA THR A 380 5.92 -14.65 10.42
C THR A 380 5.08 -13.46 9.97
N LEU A 381 5.72 -12.55 9.24
CA LEU A 381 5.08 -11.44 8.54
C LEU A 381 4.59 -11.91 7.18
N ILE A 382 3.30 -11.69 6.87
CA ILE A 382 2.74 -11.99 5.55
C ILE A 382 2.61 -10.70 4.75
N ARG A 383 3.29 -10.65 3.61
CA ARG A 383 3.17 -9.56 2.64
C ARG A 383 2.46 -10.05 1.38
N GLY A 384 1.15 -9.83 1.33
CA GLY A 384 0.36 -10.04 0.11
C GLY A 384 0.79 -9.10 -1.03
N HIS A 385 0.48 -9.48 -2.27
CA HIS A 385 0.81 -8.68 -3.44
C HIS A 385 -0.03 -7.40 -3.52
N SER A 386 0.50 -6.36 -4.16
CA SER A 386 -0.22 -5.08 -4.32
C SER A 386 -1.55 -5.16 -5.09
N ARG A 387 -1.78 -6.27 -5.80
CA ARG A 387 -3.03 -6.56 -6.52
C ARG A 387 -4.07 -7.29 -5.68
N THR A 388 -3.70 -7.77 -4.49
CA THR A 388 -4.61 -8.30 -3.45
C THR A 388 -4.82 -7.30 -2.32
N ILE A 389 -4.49 -6.01 -2.56
CA ILE A 389 -4.73 -4.91 -1.63
C ILE A 389 -6.25 -4.69 -1.40
N GLN A 390 -7.16 -5.20 -2.25
CA GLN A 390 -8.59 -5.36 -1.93
C GLN A 390 -9.23 -6.56 -2.70
N PRO A 391 -10.19 -7.35 -2.16
CA PRO A 391 -10.74 -7.45 -0.80
C PRO A 391 -10.29 -8.72 -0.05
N GLY A 392 -9.98 -8.60 1.23
CA GLY A 392 -9.71 -9.70 2.15
C GLY A 392 -9.56 -9.17 3.58
N GLU A 393 -9.87 -10.00 4.58
CA GLU A 393 -9.54 -9.71 5.97
C GLU A 393 -8.07 -10.05 6.24
N ASP A 394 -7.46 -9.36 7.20
CA ASP A 394 -6.11 -9.68 7.65
C ASP A 394 -6.08 -11.11 8.23
N VAL A 395 -5.04 -11.87 7.90
CA VAL A 395 -4.85 -13.23 8.45
C VAL A 395 -4.67 -13.15 9.96
N ARG A 396 -5.46 -13.91 10.72
CA ARG A 396 -5.38 -13.98 12.19
C ARG A 396 -4.95 -15.37 12.63
N ALA A 397 -3.69 -15.48 13.04
CA ALA A 397 -3.14 -16.69 13.65
C ALA A 397 -2.06 -16.31 14.67
N GLY A 398 -1.84 -17.17 15.67
CA GLY A 398 -0.77 -16.95 16.65
C GLY A 398 0.60 -16.90 15.97
N GLY A 399 1.43 -15.91 16.33
CA GLY A 399 2.75 -15.70 15.73
C GLY A 399 2.72 -15.16 14.29
N VAL A 400 1.56 -14.82 13.72
CA VAL A 400 1.43 -14.31 12.35
C VAL A 400 0.95 -12.86 12.36
N ILE A 401 1.60 -12.01 11.57
CA ILE A 401 1.18 -10.61 11.37
C ILE A 401 0.99 -10.37 9.87
N ASP A 402 -0.24 -10.06 9.44
CA ASP A 402 -0.50 -9.62 8.07
C ASP A 402 -0.04 -8.16 7.90
N VAL A 403 1.08 -7.97 7.20
CA VAL A 403 1.68 -6.67 6.91
C VAL A 403 1.40 -6.22 5.48
N THR A 404 0.38 -6.75 4.80
CA THR A 404 0.08 -6.41 3.40
C THR A 404 -0.21 -4.93 3.18
N SER A 405 -0.84 -4.28 4.16
CA SER A 405 -1.16 -2.84 4.12
C SER A 405 -0.04 -1.94 4.64
N TYR A 406 1.09 -2.51 5.07
CA TYR A 406 2.22 -1.71 5.53
C TYR A 406 2.79 -0.85 4.38
N PRO A 407 3.06 0.45 4.56
CA PRO A 407 3.34 1.34 3.42
C PRO A 407 4.69 1.06 2.75
N ASP A 408 5.73 0.80 3.53
CA ASP A 408 7.10 0.65 3.03
C ASP A 408 7.63 -0.77 3.21
N VAL A 409 7.95 -1.43 2.10
CA VAL A 409 8.46 -2.81 2.12
C VAL A 409 9.92 -2.87 2.59
N SER A 410 10.70 -1.81 2.39
CA SER A 410 12.11 -1.78 2.82
C SER A 410 12.24 -1.81 4.33
N GLU A 411 11.29 -1.21 5.05
CA GLU A 411 11.21 -1.31 6.52
C GLU A 411 10.91 -2.76 6.96
N LEU A 412 10.07 -3.49 6.22
CA LEU A 412 9.79 -4.91 6.48
C LEU A 412 11.02 -5.80 6.22
N PHE A 413 11.78 -5.52 5.16
CA PHE A 413 13.04 -6.22 4.87
C PHE A 413 14.05 -6.01 6.00
N LEU A 414 14.18 -4.77 6.49
CA LEU A 414 15.04 -4.45 7.61
C LEU A 414 14.62 -5.19 8.90
N ALA A 415 13.31 -5.23 9.17
CA ALA A 415 12.76 -5.88 10.36
C ALA A 415 12.92 -7.41 10.36
N ALA A 416 12.89 -8.05 9.18
CA ALA A 416 12.96 -9.50 9.06
C ALA A 416 14.37 -10.06 9.22
N ASP A 417 14.51 -11.22 9.84
CA ASP A 417 15.75 -11.99 9.95
C ASP A 417 15.97 -12.91 8.74
N ALA A 418 14.91 -13.27 8.02
CA ALA A 418 15.00 -13.98 6.75
C ALA A 418 13.81 -13.70 5.84
N LEU A 419 14.02 -13.88 4.54
CA LEU A 419 12.99 -13.76 3.51
C LEU A 419 12.58 -15.15 3.01
N ILE A 420 11.28 -15.41 2.95
CA ILE A 420 10.68 -16.54 2.24
C ILE A 420 9.94 -15.97 1.03
N THR A 421 10.40 -16.28 -0.17
CA THR A 421 9.81 -15.77 -1.42
C THR A 421 9.83 -16.84 -2.51
N ASP A 422 9.43 -16.48 -3.72
CA ASP A 422 9.43 -17.35 -4.89
C ASP A 422 10.13 -16.68 -6.09
N TYR A 423 9.39 -16.20 -7.08
CA TYR A 423 9.88 -15.56 -8.30
C TYR A 423 9.72 -14.03 -8.22
N SER A 424 9.81 -13.47 -7.02
CA SER A 424 9.59 -12.06 -6.73
C SER A 424 10.85 -11.23 -6.95
N SER A 425 10.71 -9.97 -7.37
CA SER A 425 11.84 -9.05 -7.45
C SER A 425 12.38 -8.63 -6.08
N VAL A 426 11.63 -8.84 -5.00
CA VAL A 426 12.07 -8.46 -3.64
C VAL A 426 13.34 -9.16 -3.19
N MET A 427 13.68 -10.31 -3.79
CA MET A 427 14.94 -11.02 -3.53
C MET A 427 16.19 -10.18 -3.89
N PHE A 428 16.09 -9.28 -4.88
CA PHE A 428 17.20 -8.40 -5.26
C PHE A 428 17.42 -7.29 -4.23
N ASP A 429 16.34 -6.75 -3.67
CA ASP A 429 16.42 -5.69 -2.65
C ASP A 429 16.83 -6.29 -1.30
N PHE A 430 16.21 -7.40 -0.91
CA PHE A 430 16.48 -8.05 0.37
C PHE A 430 17.93 -8.56 0.48
N SER A 431 18.58 -8.91 -0.63
CA SER A 431 19.97 -9.36 -0.61
C SER A 431 20.97 -8.30 -0.15
N VAL A 432 20.57 -7.02 -0.10
CA VAL A 432 21.37 -5.95 0.51
C VAL A 432 21.59 -6.20 2.01
N THR A 433 20.62 -6.81 2.69
CA THR A 433 20.69 -7.09 4.14
C THR A 433 21.76 -8.11 4.53
N GLY A 434 22.19 -8.97 3.59
CA GLY A 434 23.05 -10.13 3.88
C GLY A 434 22.37 -11.28 4.61
N LYS A 435 21.05 -11.21 4.82
CA LYS A 435 20.26 -12.20 5.57
C LYS A 435 19.77 -13.36 4.68
N PRO A 436 19.48 -14.55 5.23
CA PRO A 436 19.05 -15.71 4.45
C PRO A 436 17.81 -15.46 3.58
N ILE A 437 17.80 -16.05 2.40
CA ILE A 437 16.65 -16.06 1.47
C ILE A 437 16.28 -17.50 1.16
N TYR A 438 15.02 -17.86 1.39
CA TYR A 438 14.46 -19.17 1.08
C TYR A 438 13.51 -19.04 -0.11
N PHE A 439 13.72 -19.84 -1.15
CA PHE A 439 12.87 -19.87 -2.34
C PHE A 439 11.86 -21.01 -2.22
N PHE A 440 10.65 -20.70 -1.75
CA PHE A 440 9.56 -21.68 -1.65
C PHE A 440 8.75 -21.70 -2.94
N THR A 441 8.94 -22.75 -3.75
CA THR A 441 8.38 -22.88 -5.10
C THR A 441 7.60 -24.20 -5.26
N PRO A 442 6.49 -24.41 -4.52
CA PRO A 442 5.72 -25.66 -4.57
C PRO A 442 5.15 -25.94 -5.97
N ASP A 443 4.97 -24.88 -6.76
CA ASP A 443 4.41 -24.90 -8.11
C ASP A 443 5.46 -25.00 -9.22
N LEU A 444 6.75 -25.21 -8.89
CA LEU A 444 7.85 -25.11 -9.83
C LEU A 444 7.66 -25.95 -11.11
N ASP A 445 7.17 -27.20 -10.98
CA ASP A 445 6.93 -28.08 -12.12
C ASP A 445 5.92 -27.49 -13.12
N ARG A 446 4.86 -26.83 -12.62
CA ARG A 446 3.87 -26.09 -13.41
C ARG A 446 4.45 -24.78 -13.94
N TYR A 447 5.28 -24.11 -13.14
CA TYR A 447 5.87 -22.82 -13.46
C TYR A 447 7.01 -22.89 -14.48
N ARG A 448 7.53 -24.07 -14.83
CA ARG A 448 8.59 -24.27 -15.85
C ARG A 448 8.30 -23.61 -17.20
N GLN A 449 7.04 -23.51 -17.61
CA GLN A 449 6.68 -22.80 -18.85
C GLN A 449 6.76 -21.27 -18.69
N VAL A 450 6.47 -20.76 -17.49
CA VAL A 450 6.59 -19.34 -17.12
C VAL A 450 8.06 -18.92 -16.98
N LEU A 451 8.97 -19.84 -16.59
CA LEU A 451 10.42 -19.59 -16.57
C LEU A 451 10.97 -19.12 -17.93
N ARG A 452 10.34 -19.51 -19.06
CA ARG A 452 10.70 -18.98 -20.40
C ARG A 452 10.44 -17.47 -20.56
N GLY A 453 9.61 -16.94 -19.67
CA GLY A 453 9.31 -15.52 -19.48
C GLY A 453 10.33 -14.79 -18.61
N PHE A 454 11.34 -15.45 -18.04
CA PHE A 454 12.38 -14.81 -17.24
C PHE A 454 13.57 -14.38 -18.10
N TYR A 455 14.38 -13.46 -17.57
CA TYR A 455 15.61 -13.00 -18.21
C TYR A 455 16.81 -13.92 -17.95
N PHE A 456 16.79 -14.70 -16.88
CA PHE A 456 17.79 -15.74 -16.56
C PHE A 456 17.13 -16.89 -15.79
N ASP A 457 17.85 -18.01 -15.69
CA ASP A 457 17.44 -19.14 -14.86
C ASP A 457 17.75 -18.85 -13.38
N LEU A 458 16.72 -18.51 -12.61
CA LEU A 458 16.84 -18.21 -11.19
C LEU A 458 17.37 -19.41 -10.38
N LEU A 459 16.90 -20.62 -10.70
CA LEU A 459 17.19 -21.81 -9.89
C LEU A 459 18.67 -22.18 -9.94
N ALA A 460 19.32 -21.89 -11.08
CA ALA A 460 20.73 -22.13 -11.27
C ALA A 460 21.64 -21.20 -10.45
N VAL A 461 21.14 -20.03 -10.03
CA VAL A 461 21.95 -18.98 -9.39
C VAL A 461 21.35 -18.43 -8.10
N ALA A 462 20.32 -19.08 -7.56
CA ALA A 462 19.63 -18.64 -6.36
C ALA A 462 20.63 -18.46 -5.19
N PRO A 463 20.59 -17.34 -4.46
CA PRO A 463 21.48 -17.07 -3.32
C PRO A 463 21.07 -17.82 -2.05
N GLY A 464 20.19 -18.81 -2.16
CA GLY A 464 19.68 -19.59 -1.05
C GLY A 464 18.94 -20.83 -1.55
N PRO A 465 18.46 -21.69 -0.63
CA PRO A 465 17.84 -22.95 -0.97
C PRO A 465 16.53 -22.76 -1.72
N VAL A 466 16.31 -23.64 -2.71
CA VAL A 466 15.06 -23.75 -3.46
C VAL A 466 14.34 -25.00 -2.98
N VAL A 467 13.16 -24.83 -2.39
CA VAL A 467 12.40 -25.90 -1.75
C VAL A 467 10.95 -25.91 -2.21
N GLN A 468 10.38 -27.11 -2.30
CA GLN A 468 8.98 -27.31 -2.67
C GLN A 468 8.12 -27.81 -1.50
N ASP A 469 8.76 -28.43 -0.49
CA ASP A 469 8.09 -29.02 0.66
C ASP A 469 8.14 -28.07 1.88
N PRO A 470 6.98 -27.71 2.47
CA PRO A 470 6.93 -26.95 3.71
C PRO A 470 7.72 -27.57 4.86
N ALA A 471 7.78 -28.90 4.98
CA ALA A 471 8.51 -29.55 6.07
C ALA A 471 10.04 -29.36 5.94
N GLU A 472 10.55 -29.40 4.71
CA GLU A 472 11.93 -29.07 4.41
C GLU A 472 12.23 -27.59 4.70
N LEU A 473 11.32 -26.68 4.34
CA LEU A 473 11.45 -25.27 4.64
C LEU A 473 11.56 -25.01 6.16
N VAL A 474 10.72 -25.66 6.98
CA VAL A 474 10.81 -25.57 8.45
C VAL A 474 12.18 -26.02 8.96
N ARG A 475 12.73 -27.12 8.42
CA ARG A 475 14.06 -27.61 8.80
C ARG A 475 15.15 -26.59 8.48
N LEU A 476 15.12 -25.98 7.31
CA LEU A 476 16.13 -25.00 6.87
C LEU A 476 16.03 -23.67 7.62
N VAL A 477 14.82 -23.25 7.99
CA VAL A 477 14.59 -22.01 8.77
C VAL A 477 15.06 -22.16 10.23
N ARG A 478 15.09 -23.38 10.76
CA ARG A 478 15.60 -23.67 12.10
C ARG A 478 17.12 -23.68 12.21
N ASP A 479 17.83 -23.73 11.08
CA ASP A 479 19.29 -23.75 11.02
C ASP A 479 19.78 -22.72 9.97
N PRO A 480 19.57 -21.42 10.22
CA PRO A 480 19.94 -20.36 9.28
C PRO A 480 21.46 -20.29 9.05
N ASP A 481 22.27 -20.64 10.07
CA ASP A 481 23.73 -20.62 9.98
C ASP A 481 24.23 -21.64 8.95
N ALA A 482 23.73 -22.89 9.00
CA ALA A 482 24.09 -23.91 8.01
C ALA A 482 23.70 -23.48 6.57
N VAL A 483 22.56 -22.79 6.42
CA VAL A 483 22.11 -22.26 5.13
C VAL A 483 23.03 -21.13 4.66
N GLN A 484 23.44 -20.22 5.54
CA GLN A 484 24.37 -19.16 5.18
C GLN A 484 25.72 -19.71 4.77
N ASP A 485 26.24 -20.70 5.50
CA ASP A 485 27.52 -21.35 5.18
C ASP A 485 27.47 -22.06 3.83
N GLU A 486 26.42 -22.85 3.57
CA GLU A 486 26.26 -23.58 2.30
C GLU A 486 26.14 -22.63 1.10
N PHE A 487 25.42 -21.50 1.26
CA PHE A 487 25.11 -20.58 0.16
C PHE A 487 25.99 -19.32 0.11
N ALA A 488 26.97 -19.16 1.02
CA ALA A 488 27.79 -17.95 1.15
C ALA A 488 28.38 -17.47 -0.18
N ALA A 489 29.00 -18.38 -0.94
CA ALA A 489 29.61 -18.04 -2.23
C ALA A 489 28.58 -17.59 -3.28
N ARG A 490 27.40 -18.22 -3.32
CA ARG A 490 26.31 -17.82 -4.23
C ARG A 490 25.71 -16.48 -3.83
N TYR A 491 25.54 -16.26 -2.53
CA TYR A 491 25.04 -15.01 -1.98
C TYR A 491 25.99 -13.84 -2.29
N ALA A 492 27.30 -14.03 -2.10
CA ALA A 492 28.32 -13.05 -2.44
C ALA A 492 28.31 -12.69 -3.93
N ALA A 493 28.30 -13.71 -4.81
CA ALA A 493 28.20 -13.51 -6.26
C ALA A 493 26.89 -12.81 -6.68
N TRP A 494 25.78 -13.10 -5.97
CA TRP A 494 24.50 -12.44 -6.19
C TRP A 494 24.59 -10.94 -5.86
N ARG A 495 25.12 -10.59 -4.68
CA ARG A 495 25.29 -9.19 -4.25
C ARG A 495 26.24 -8.42 -5.16
N GLU A 496 27.36 -9.01 -5.55
CA GLU A 496 28.30 -8.39 -6.50
C GLU A 496 27.60 -8.05 -7.83
N ARG A 497 26.74 -8.96 -8.31
CA ARG A 497 26.02 -8.78 -9.56
C ARG A 497 24.85 -7.80 -9.48
N PHE A 498 24.08 -7.82 -8.39
CA PHE A 498 22.79 -7.14 -8.31
C PHE A 498 22.73 -5.96 -7.31
N ASN A 499 23.66 -5.89 -6.36
CA ASN A 499 23.71 -4.83 -5.33
C ASN A 499 25.07 -4.10 -5.24
N PRO A 500 25.79 -3.82 -6.35
CA PRO A 500 27.12 -3.20 -6.27
C PRO A 500 27.10 -1.75 -5.78
N HIS A 501 25.93 -1.10 -5.77
CA HIS A 501 25.75 0.31 -5.41
C HIS A 501 24.72 0.52 -4.29
N ASP A 502 24.18 -0.54 -3.70
CA ASP A 502 23.26 -0.45 -2.56
C ASP A 502 24.05 -0.39 -1.25
N ASP A 503 24.79 0.71 -1.08
CA ASP A 503 25.78 0.95 -0.02
C ASP A 503 25.27 1.82 1.14
N GLY A 504 23.99 2.19 1.14
CA GLY A 504 23.41 3.14 2.09
C GLY A 504 23.46 4.60 1.63
N GLY A 505 24.05 4.89 0.46
CA GLY A 505 24.24 6.24 -0.07
C GLY A 505 23.59 6.53 -1.42
N ALA A 506 22.71 5.64 -1.92
CA ALA A 506 22.11 5.78 -3.25
C ALA A 506 21.24 7.03 -3.38
N ALA A 507 20.43 7.34 -2.37
CA ALA A 507 19.57 8.52 -2.36
C ALA A 507 20.37 9.82 -2.46
N GLU A 508 21.45 9.93 -1.68
CA GLU A 508 22.30 11.12 -1.65
C GLU A 508 23.08 11.28 -2.95
N ARG A 509 23.60 10.18 -3.50
CA ARG A 509 24.31 10.16 -4.78
C ARG A 509 23.41 10.62 -5.94
N VAL A 510 22.19 10.09 -6.03
CA VAL A 510 21.20 10.52 -7.03
C VAL A 510 20.82 11.98 -6.85
N MET A 511 20.54 12.42 -5.61
CA MET A 511 20.14 13.80 -5.34
C MET A 511 21.26 14.81 -5.62
N ALA A 512 22.48 14.53 -5.18
CA ALA A 512 23.65 15.35 -5.47
C ALA A 512 23.88 15.49 -6.97
N ARG A 513 23.66 14.41 -7.73
CA ARG A 513 23.73 14.44 -9.20
C ARG A 513 22.64 15.31 -9.82
N LEU A 514 21.39 15.23 -9.35
CA LEU A 514 20.30 16.10 -9.82
C LEU A 514 20.63 17.58 -9.61
N ILE A 515 21.12 17.94 -8.43
CA ILE A 515 21.51 19.31 -8.08
C ILE A 515 22.68 19.77 -8.96
N ARG A 516 23.75 18.96 -9.06
CA ARG A 516 24.93 19.28 -9.87
C ARG A 516 24.59 19.50 -11.35
N GLU A 517 23.62 18.77 -11.88
CA GLU A 517 23.14 18.91 -13.27
C GLU A 517 22.06 20.00 -13.43
N GLY A 518 21.77 20.80 -12.39
CA GLY A 518 20.81 21.90 -12.44
C GLY A 518 19.35 21.44 -12.65
N ARG A 519 19.06 20.18 -12.32
CA ARG A 519 17.74 19.54 -12.52
C ARG A 519 16.73 19.91 -11.44
N ILE A 520 17.22 20.37 -10.28
CA ILE A 520 16.44 20.93 -9.20
C ILE A 520 17.15 22.12 -8.59
#